data_AF-A0A965R370-F1
#
_entry.id   AF-A0A965R370-F1
#
_cell.length_a   1.000
_cell.length_b   1.000
_cell.length_c   1.000
_cell.angle_alpha   90.00
_cell.angle_beta   90.00
_cell.angle_gamma   90.00
#
_symmetry.space_group_name_H-M   'P 1'
#
loop_
_entity.id
_entity.type
_entity.pdbx_description
1 polymer ?
#
loop_
_entity_poly.entity_id
_entity_poly.type
_entity_poly.pdbx_seq_one_letter_code
_entity_poly.pdbx_strand_id
1 'polypeptide(L)'
;MHIEHTPLQGLLIIEPVIFKDARGYFFESYNQNTCKQGGVETVFVQDNQARSVYGVIRGLHYQLNPTAQTKFIRALSGTILDVAVDIRIGSPTYGKHFSIELSAENKRQLYIPHGFAHGYAVLSETAEVFYKCDNFYQKELEGGIHHADPSLAIDWKIPE
;
A
#
# COMPACT_ATOMS: atom_id res chain seq x y z
N MET A 1 3.47 13.49 -11.35
CA MET A 1 3.89 12.23 -10.68
C MET A 1 4.34 11.24 -11.74
N HIS A 2 5.22 10.31 -11.39
CA HIS A 2 5.54 9.16 -12.23
C HIS A 2 4.79 7.92 -11.70
N ILE A 3 4.27 7.09 -12.60
CA ILE A 3 3.54 5.87 -12.26
C ILE A 3 4.25 4.72 -12.95
N GLU A 4 4.67 3.74 -12.16
CA GLU A 4 5.39 2.55 -12.60
C GLU A 4 4.53 1.30 -12.37
N HIS A 5 4.52 0.41 -13.37
CA HIS A 5 3.85 -0.88 -13.27
C HIS A 5 4.73 -1.89 -12.54
N THR A 6 4.14 -2.62 -11.60
CA THR A 6 4.79 -3.80 -11.02
C THR A 6 4.52 -5.04 -11.87
N PRO A 7 5.20 -6.17 -11.60
CA PRO A 7 4.85 -7.45 -12.21
C PRO A 7 3.43 -7.95 -11.89
N LEU A 8 2.75 -7.41 -10.87
CA LEU A 8 1.39 -7.78 -10.51
C LEU A 8 0.39 -6.83 -11.19
N GLN A 9 -0.47 -7.36 -12.05
CA GLN A 9 -1.38 -6.55 -12.86
C GLN A 9 -2.27 -5.63 -12.00
N GLY A 10 -2.18 -4.33 -12.26
CA GLY A 10 -2.95 -3.28 -11.59
C GLY A 10 -2.32 -2.73 -10.32
N LEU A 11 -1.30 -3.39 -9.76
CA LEU A 11 -0.51 -2.87 -8.65
C LEU A 11 0.54 -1.88 -9.20
N LEU A 12 0.53 -0.65 -8.69
CA LEU A 12 1.34 0.44 -9.25
C LEU A 12 2.18 1.12 -8.16
N ILE A 13 3.42 1.48 -8.51
CA ILE A 13 4.26 2.35 -7.69
C ILE A 13 4.03 3.79 -8.15
N ILE A 14 3.84 4.68 -7.19
CA ILE A 14 3.60 6.10 -7.44
C ILE A 14 4.76 6.91 -6.87
N GLU A 15 5.43 7.65 -7.73
CA GLU A 15 6.52 8.55 -7.36
C GLU A 15 6.10 10.02 -7.52
N PRO A 16 6.02 10.80 -6.43
CA PRO A 16 5.69 12.21 -6.53
C PRO A 16 6.86 13.02 -7.11
N VAL A 17 6.54 14.11 -7.79
CA VAL A 17 7.54 15.12 -8.16
C VAL A 17 7.77 16.00 -6.94
N ILE A 18 8.98 15.97 -6.37
CA ILE A 18 9.31 16.66 -5.13
C ILE A 18 9.98 18.00 -5.44
N PHE A 19 9.36 19.08 -4.96
CA PHE A 19 9.93 20.42 -5.00
C PHE A 19 10.63 20.70 -3.66
N LYS A 20 11.94 20.99 -3.68
CA LYS A 20 12.73 21.26 -2.47
C LYS A 20 13.24 22.69 -2.47
N ASP A 21 13.22 23.33 -1.31
CA ASP A 21 13.84 24.64 -1.08
C ASP A 21 14.29 24.78 0.39
N ALA A 22 14.80 25.95 0.77
CA ALA A 22 15.34 26.20 2.12
C ALA A 22 14.29 26.04 3.25
N ARG A 23 12.99 26.01 2.95
CA ARG A 23 11.90 25.80 3.92
C ARG A 23 11.59 24.32 4.13
N GLY A 24 12.06 23.44 3.24
CA GLY A 24 11.77 22.01 3.25
C GLY A 24 11.38 21.48 1.87
N TYR A 25 10.28 20.74 1.78
CA TYR A 25 9.78 20.20 0.53
C TYR A 25 8.26 20.33 0.39
N PHE A 26 7.80 20.32 -0.86
CA PHE A 26 6.39 20.25 -1.23
C PHE A 26 6.22 19.23 -2.35
N PHE A 27 5.10 18.49 -2.34
CA PHE A 27 4.63 17.72 -3.47
C PHE A 27 3.14 17.45 -3.33
N GLU A 28 2.46 17.26 -4.47
CA GLU A 28 1.10 16.76 -4.49
C GLU A 28 1.12 15.26 -4.15
N SER A 29 0.74 14.89 -2.93
CA SER A 29 0.68 13.47 -2.55
C SER A 29 -0.41 12.70 -3.28
N TYR A 30 -1.44 13.39 -3.75
CA TYR A 30 -2.47 12.87 -4.64
C TYR A 30 -3.05 14.03 -5.45
N ASN A 31 -3.20 13.84 -6.76
CA ASN A 31 -3.88 14.77 -7.67
C ASN A 31 -4.74 13.93 -8.62
N GLN A 32 -6.07 14.06 -8.52
CA GLN A 32 -7.00 13.19 -9.27
C GLN A 32 -6.79 13.25 -10.79
N ASN A 33 -6.54 14.44 -11.34
CA ASN A 33 -6.32 14.60 -12.78
C ASN A 33 -5.03 13.89 -13.23
N THR A 34 -3.95 14.05 -12.46
CA THR A 34 -2.65 13.42 -12.77
C THR A 34 -2.71 11.91 -12.59
N CYS A 35 -3.35 11.43 -11.52
CA CYS A 35 -3.61 10.00 -11.28
C CYS A 35 -4.41 9.39 -12.43
N LYS A 36 -5.49 10.06 -12.85
CA LYS A 36 -6.34 9.60 -13.96
C LYS A 36 -5.56 9.49 -15.27
N GLN A 37 -4.71 10.46 -15.58
CA GLN A 37 -3.85 10.41 -16.78
C GLN A 37 -2.87 9.22 -16.76
N GLY A 38 -2.48 8.75 -15.58
CA GLY A 38 -1.65 7.56 -15.42
C GLY A 38 -2.43 6.28 -15.08
N GLY A 39 -3.73 6.22 -15.37
CA GLY A 39 -4.55 5.01 -15.27
C GLY A 39 -5.17 4.74 -13.89
N VAL A 40 -5.04 5.67 -12.94
CA VAL A 40 -5.69 5.57 -11.62
C VAL A 40 -6.95 6.43 -11.62
N GLU A 41 -8.09 5.82 -11.95
CA GLU A 41 -9.39 6.50 -12.01
C GLU A 41 -10.20 6.44 -10.70
N THR A 42 -9.64 5.80 -9.68
CA THR A 42 -10.29 5.55 -8.39
C THR A 42 -10.70 6.83 -7.68
N VAL A 43 -11.93 6.85 -7.16
CA VAL A 43 -12.43 7.91 -6.27
C VAL A 43 -12.30 7.45 -4.83
N PHE A 44 -11.42 8.08 -4.06
CA PHE A 44 -11.23 7.77 -2.65
C PHE A 44 -12.26 8.46 -1.77
N VAL A 45 -12.81 7.72 -0.79
CA VAL A 45 -13.91 8.17 0.09
C VAL A 45 -13.56 8.08 1.57
N GLN A 46 -12.44 7.44 1.91
CA GLN A 46 -12.00 7.26 3.29
C GLN A 46 -10.48 7.44 3.39
N ASP A 47 -10.04 8.15 4.42
CA ASP A 47 -8.63 8.30 4.77
C ASP A 47 -8.37 7.61 6.11
N ASN A 48 -7.28 6.87 6.20
CA ASN A 48 -6.86 6.15 7.38
C ASN A 48 -5.41 6.51 7.71
N GLN A 49 -5.07 6.49 9.00
CA GLN A 49 -3.72 6.71 9.49
C GLN A 49 -3.42 5.77 10.65
N ALA A 50 -2.22 5.20 10.66
CA ALA A 50 -1.77 4.32 11.73
C ALA A 50 -0.32 4.63 12.08
N ARG A 51 -0.01 4.65 13.38
CA ARG A 51 1.35 4.68 13.91
C ARG A 51 1.71 3.32 14.47
N SER A 52 2.92 2.85 14.23
CA SER A 52 3.42 1.56 14.73
C SER A 52 4.90 1.64 15.07
N VAL A 53 5.37 0.69 15.87
CA VAL A 53 6.77 0.59 16.33
C VAL A 53 7.51 -0.49 15.53
N TYR A 54 8.83 -0.47 15.56
CA TYR A 54 9.71 -1.46 14.92
C TYR A 54 9.23 -2.91 15.15
N GLY A 55 9.28 -3.72 14.09
CA GLY A 55 8.90 -5.14 14.14
C GLY A 55 7.40 -5.42 14.13
N VAL A 56 6.54 -4.39 14.21
CA VAL A 56 5.09 -4.60 14.05
C VAL A 56 4.78 -4.93 12.60
N ILE A 57 4.05 -6.04 12.40
CA ILE A 57 3.35 -6.34 11.15
C ILE A 57 1.86 -6.01 11.32
N ARG A 58 1.29 -5.32 10.33
CA ARG A 58 -0.17 -5.23 10.17
C ARG A 58 -0.56 -5.87 8.85
N GLY A 59 -1.43 -6.86 8.89
CA GLY A 59 -1.86 -7.58 7.70
C GLY A 59 -1.66 -9.09 7.81
N LEU A 60 -1.95 -9.83 6.74
CA LEU A 60 -2.43 -9.32 5.45
C LEU A 60 -3.95 -9.18 5.47
N HIS A 61 -4.50 -8.01 5.12
CA HIS A 61 -5.94 -7.75 5.17
C HIS A 61 -6.53 -7.44 3.78
N TYR A 62 -7.76 -7.88 3.55
CA TYR A 62 -8.56 -7.55 2.37
C TYR A 62 -10.04 -7.41 2.77
N GLN A 63 -10.85 -6.76 1.93
CA GLN A 63 -12.31 -6.81 2.01
C GLN A 63 -12.87 -7.52 0.77
N LEU A 64 -13.89 -8.35 0.97
CA LEU A 64 -14.58 -9.05 -0.12
C LEU A 64 -15.59 -8.15 -0.82
N ASN A 65 -15.96 -8.52 -2.05
CA ASN A 65 -17.08 -7.89 -2.75
C ASN A 65 -18.38 -8.03 -1.93
N PRO A 66 -19.28 -7.02 -1.96
CA PRO A 66 -19.22 -5.80 -2.78
C PRO A 66 -18.40 -4.64 -2.19
N THR A 67 -17.71 -4.83 -1.06
CA THR A 67 -16.96 -3.75 -0.38
C THR A 67 -15.45 -3.93 -0.45
N ALA A 68 -14.95 -4.56 -1.51
CA ALA A 68 -13.52 -4.58 -1.80
C ALA A 68 -12.97 -3.15 -1.83
N GLN A 69 -11.73 -3.00 -1.36
CA GLN A 69 -11.07 -1.70 -1.24
C GLN A 69 -9.81 -1.65 -2.08
N THR A 70 -9.67 -0.56 -2.81
CA THR A 70 -8.42 -0.10 -3.39
C THR A 70 -7.72 0.73 -2.34
N LYS A 71 -6.42 0.55 -2.14
CA LYS A 71 -5.63 1.33 -1.19
C LYS A 71 -4.61 2.18 -1.93
N PHE A 72 -4.44 3.43 -1.52
CA PHE A 72 -3.37 4.31 -1.96
C PHE A 72 -2.55 4.72 -0.74
N ILE A 73 -1.42 4.04 -0.51
CA ILE A 73 -0.69 4.01 0.77
C ILE A 73 0.70 4.64 0.68
N ARG A 74 1.12 5.32 1.75
CA ARG A 74 2.48 5.85 1.92
C ARG A 74 2.90 5.93 3.38
N ALA A 75 4.20 6.05 3.62
CA ALA A 75 4.75 6.43 4.92
C ALA A 75 4.85 7.97 5.04
N LEU A 76 4.33 8.51 6.14
CA LEU A 76 4.47 9.91 6.55
C LEU A 76 5.74 10.16 7.36
N SER A 77 6.09 9.19 8.22
CA SER A 77 7.32 9.16 9.03
C SER A 77 7.87 7.73 9.06
N GLY A 78 9.18 7.59 9.25
CA GLY A 78 9.83 6.28 9.29
C GLY A 78 9.85 5.54 7.95
N THR A 79 10.03 4.22 8.05
CA THR A 79 10.14 3.28 6.93
C THR A 79 9.33 2.03 7.22
N ILE A 80 8.57 1.58 6.22
CA ILE A 80 7.87 0.30 6.22
C ILE A 80 8.31 -0.55 5.03
N LEU A 81 8.22 -1.87 5.17
CA LEU A 81 8.12 -2.79 4.05
C LEU A 81 6.64 -3.02 3.77
N ASP A 82 6.12 -2.42 2.69
CA ASP A 82 4.74 -2.58 2.24
C ASP A 82 4.63 -3.80 1.33
N VAL A 83 3.59 -4.62 1.52
CA VAL A 83 3.41 -5.91 0.84
C VAL A 83 1.98 -6.02 0.33
N ALA A 84 1.85 -6.37 -0.96
CA ALA A 84 0.58 -6.69 -1.59
C ALA A 84 0.62 -8.12 -2.17
N VAL A 85 -0.42 -8.90 -1.91
CA VAL A 85 -0.59 -10.28 -2.36
C VAL A 85 -1.79 -10.37 -3.28
N ASP A 86 -1.60 -10.92 -4.48
CA ASP A 86 -2.69 -11.12 -5.43
C ASP A 86 -3.57 -12.31 -5.00
N ILE A 87 -4.81 -12.01 -4.60
CA ILE A 87 -5.78 -13.02 -4.17
C ILE A 87 -6.91 -13.24 -5.18
N ARG A 88 -6.75 -12.75 -6.42
CA ARG A 88 -7.75 -12.90 -7.49
C ARG A 88 -7.70 -14.30 -8.06
N ILE A 89 -8.70 -15.10 -7.76
CA ILE A 89 -8.84 -16.45 -8.33
C ILE A 89 -8.86 -16.35 -9.86
N GLY A 90 -8.00 -17.12 -10.52
CA GLY A 90 -7.82 -17.10 -11.97
C GLY A 90 -6.79 -16.08 -12.49
N SER A 91 -6.22 -15.24 -11.63
CA SER A 91 -5.08 -14.40 -11.99
C SER A 91 -3.85 -15.25 -12.34
N PRO A 92 -3.09 -14.91 -13.40
CA PRO A 92 -1.80 -15.55 -13.69
C PRO A 92 -0.78 -15.41 -12.55
N THR A 93 -0.97 -14.41 -11.68
CA THR A 93 -0.12 -14.12 -10.52
C THR A 93 -0.79 -14.42 -9.19
N TYR A 94 -1.85 -15.23 -9.17
CA TYR A 94 -2.51 -15.63 -7.92
C TYR A 94 -1.52 -16.23 -6.91
N GLY A 95 -1.59 -15.76 -5.66
CA GLY A 95 -0.71 -16.17 -4.56
C GLY A 95 0.70 -15.58 -4.65
N LYS A 96 1.02 -14.78 -5.67
CA LYS A 96 2.28 -14.02 -5.72
C LYS A 96 2.15 -12.72 -4.94
N HIS A 97 3.25 -12.31 -4.34
CA HIS A 97 3.35 -11.06 -3.61
C HIS A 97 4.37 -10.12 -4.27
N PHE A 98 4.20 -8.83 -3.99
CA PHE A 98 5.15 -7.78 -4.31
C PHE A 98 5.43 -7.00 -3.03
N SER A 99 6.69 -6.65 -2.79
CA SER A 99 7.11 -5.85 -1.63
C SER A 99 7.93 -4.64 -2.06
N ILE A 100 7.77 -3.54 -1.33
CA ILE A 100 8.52 -2.30 -1.55
C ILE A 100 8.73 -1.56 -0.24
N GLU A 101 9.89 -0.93 -0.09
CA GLU A 101 10.11 -0.01 1.04
C GLU A 101 9.45 1.34 0.75
N LEU A 102 8.49 1.73 1.60
CA LEU A 102 7.89 3.05 1.59
C LEU A 102 8.42 3.82 2.78
N SER A 103 8.96 5.02 2.55
CA SER A 103 9.53 5.82 3.63
C SER A 103 9.20 7.29 3.50
N ALA A 104 9.27 7.96 4.65
CA ALA A 104 9.23 9.41 4.71
C ALA A 104 10.42 10.05 3.99
N GLU A 105 11.46 9.32 3.60
CA GLU A 105 12.55 9.82 2.78
C GLU A 105 12.21 9.72 1.29
N ASN A 106 11.90 8.51 0.81
CA ASN A 106 11.69 8.22 -0.60
C ASN A 106 10.36 8.75 -1.15
N LYS A 107 9.37 9.01 -0.27
CA LYS A 107 8.03 9.50 -0.59
C LYS A 107 7.25 8.64 -1.58
N ARG A 108 7.71 7.42 -1.85
CA ARG A 108 7.02 6.48 -2.73
C ARG A 108 5.69 6.08 -2.10
N GLN A 109 4.75 5.73 -2.96
CA GLN A 109 3.42 5.28 -2.57
C GLN A 109 3.07 4.03 -3.37
N LEU A 110 2.20 3.20 -2.83
CA LEU A 110 1.71 2.01 -3.52
C LEU A 110 0.20 2.17 -3.77
N TYR A 111 -0.22 1.94 -5.00
CA TYR A 111 -1.62 1.80 -5.36
C TYR A 111 -1.94 0.32 -5.48
N ILE A 112 -2.84 -0.15 -4.63
CA ILE A 112 -3.21 -1.55 -4.46
C ILE A 112 -4.67 -1.69 -4.88
N PRO A 113 -4.98 -2.30 -6.03
CA PRO A 113 -6.36 -2.39 -6.52
C PRO A 113 -7.17 -3.44 -5.75
N HIS A 114 -8.48 -3.50 -6.02
CA HIS A 114 -9.35 -4.57 -5.53
C HIS A 114 -8.78 -5.97 -5.82
N GLY A 115 -9.03 -6.91 -4.92
CA GLY A 115 -8.57 -8.29 -5.06
C GLY A 115 -7.13 -8.53 -4.62
N PHE A 116 -6.56 -7.64 -3.82
CA PHE A 116 -5.27 -7.85 -3.16
C PHE A 116 -5.44 -7.92 -1.63
N ALA A 117 -4.69 -8.81 -0.99
CA ALA A 117 -4.42 -8.72 0.44
C ALA A 117 -3.23 -7.78 0.66
N HIS A 118 -3.29 -6.95 1.69
CA HIS A 118 -2.27 -5.93 1.95
C HIS A 118 -1.81 -5.95 3.39
N GLY A 119 -0.52 -5.76 3.61
CA GLY A 119 0.05 -5.52 4.92
C GLY A 119 1.41 -4.84 4.85
N TYR A 120 1.93 -4.45 6.00
CA TYR A 120 3.25 -3.86 6.10
C TYR A 120 3.98 -4.24 7.39
N ALA A 121 5.30 -4.29 7.34
CA ALA A 121 6.19 -4.39 8.50
C ALA A 121 6.88 -3.05 8.76
N VAL A 122 7.06 -2.66 10.02
CA VAL A 122 7.79 -1.44 10.40
C VAL A 122 9.28 -1.72 10.50
N LEU A 123 10.08 -1.02 9.69
CA LEU A 123 11.55 -1.20 9.61
C LEU A 123 12.36 -0.16 10.39
N SER A 124 11.74 0.96 10.78
CA SER A 124 12.34 1.99 11.63
C SER A 124 11.83 1.91 13.07
N GLU A 125 12.41 2.67 14.01
CA GLU A 125 11.95 2.72 15.42
C GLU A 125 10.43 2.91 15.52
N THR A 126 9.91 3.87 14.76
CA THR A 126 8.47 4.05 14.52
C THR A 126 8.21 4.40 13.07
N ALA A 127 7.00 4.13 12.59
CA ALA A 127 6.51 4.61 11.31
C ALA A 127 5.04 5.04 11.41
N GLU A 128 4.70 6.11 10.70
CA GLU A 128 3.31 6.55 10.50
C GLU A 128 2.93 6.31 9.05
N VAL A 129 1.86 5.54 8.86
CA VAL A 129 1.35 5.14 7.56
C VAL A 129 0.02 5.84 7.33
N PHE A 130 -0.14 6.40 6.14
CA PHE A 130 -1.38 7.02 5.70
C PHE A 130 -1.86 6.33 4.43
N TYR A 131 -3.15 6.01 4.36
CA TYR A 131 -3.72 5.41 3.16
C TYR A 131 -5.15 5.83 2.90
N LYS A 132 -5.46 5.95 1.62
CA LYS A 132 -6.81 6.24 1.12
C LYS A 132 -7.51 4.95 0.71
N CYS A 133 -8.82 4.86 0.90
CA CYS A 133 -9.67 3.78 0.41
C CYS A 133 -10.81 4.31 -0.47
N ASP A 134 -11.21 3.53 -1.47
CA ASP A 134 -12.32 3.85 -2.40
C ASP A 134 -13.68 3.28 -1.98
N ASN A 135 -13.69 2.56 -0.86
CA ASN A 135 -14.90 2.06 -0.25
C ASN A 135 -14.79 2.16 1.28
N PHE A 136 -15.92 2.14 1.97
CA PHE A 136 -15.96 2.21 3.42
C PHE A 136 -15.50 0.89 4.06
N TYR A 137 -15.00 1.00 5.29
CA TYR A 137 -14.72 -0.17 6.10
C TYR A 137 -16.00 -0.95 6.40
N GLN A 138 -15.95 -2.27 6.21
CA GLN A 138 -17.04 -3.17 6.57
C GLN A 138 -16.49 -4.43 7.23
N LYS A 139 -16.66 -4.51 8.55
CA LYS A 139 -16.12 -5.57 9.39
C LYS A 139 -16.55 -6.97 8.95
N GLU A 140 -17.79 -7.12 8.52
CA GLU A 140 -18.38 -8.43 8.16
C GLU A 140 -17.78 -9.01 6.87
N LEU A 141 -17.17 -8.18 6.04
CA LEU A 141 -16.54 -8.57 4.77
C LEU A 141 -15.02 -8.44 4.81
N GLU A 142 -14.45 -8.03 5.95
CA GLU A 142 -13.02 -8.05 6.16
C GLU A 142 -12.53 -9.50 6.34
N GLY A 143 -11.48 -9.84 5.61
CA GLY A 143 -10.75 -11.09 5.72
C GLY A 143 -9.26 -10.84 5.96
N GLY A 144 -8.57 -11.88 6.41
CA GLY A 144 -7.14 -11.84 6.64
C GLY A 144 -6.44 -13.11 6.20
N ILE A 145 -5.18 -12.97 5.80
CA ILE A 145 -4.24 -14.08 5.63
C ILE A 145 -3.17 -13.94 6.70
N HIS A 146 -2.80 -15.06 7.32
CA HIS A 146 -1.74 -15.07 8.30
C HIS A 146 -0.44 -14.54 7.66
N HIS A 147 0.17 -13.51 8.22
CA HIS A 147 1.35 -12.87 7.61
C HIS A 147 2.54 -13.82 7.46
N ALA A 148 2.65 -14.82 8.33
CA ALA A 148 3.67 -15.88 8.26
C ALA A 148 3.19 -17.14 7.51
N ASP A 149 2.19 -17.04 6.62
CA ASP A 149 1.80 -18.17 5.78
C ASP A 149 3.00 -18.62 4.91
N PRO A 150 3.48 -19.87 5.08
CA PRO A 150 4.69 -20.33 4.40
C PRO A 150 4.53 -20.45 2.88
N SER A 151 3.29 -20.53 2.37
CA SER A 151 3.04 -20.56 0.93
C SER A 151 3.31 -19.22 0.25
N LEU A 152 3.23 -18.11 0.99
CA LEU A 152 3.50 -16.78 0.48
C LEU A 152 4.99 -16.44 0.51
N ALA A 153 5.75 -17.03 1.45
CA ALA A 153 7.21 -16.87 1.59
C ALA A 153 7.66 -15.38 1.54
N ILE A 154 6.95 -14.52 2.27
CA ILE A 154 7.26 -13.08 2.35
C ILE A 154 8.46 -12.88 3.28
N ASP A 155 9.53 -12.28 2.76
CA ASP A 155 10.64 -11.78 3.58
C ASP A 155 10.24 -10.43 4.20
N TRP A 156 9.79 -10.48 5.46
CA TRP A 156 9.33 -9.28 6.18
C TRP A 156 10.46 -8.36 6.64
N LYS A 157 11.73 -8.76 6.51
CA LYS A 157 12.93 -8.01 6.94
C LYS A 157 12.91 -7.53 8.40
N ILE A 158 12.23 -8.26 9.27
CA ILE A 158 12.21 -8.02 10.72
C ILE A 158 12.56 -9.33 11.44
N PRO A 159 13.05 -9.27 12.69
CA PRO A 159 13.26 -10.47 13.50
C PRO A 159 11.95 -11.25 13.70
N GLU A 160 12.06 -12.58 13.74
CA GLU A 160 10.97 -13.48 14.14
C GLU A 160 10.58 -13.33 15.62
#